data_AF-S4Y6N4-F1
#
_entry.id   AF-S4Y6N4-F1
#
_cell.length_a   1.000
_cell.length_b   1.000
_cell.length_c   1.000
_cell.angle_alpha   90.00
_cell.angle_beta   90.00
_cell.angle_gamma   90.00
#
_symmetry.space_group_name_H-M   'P 1'
#
loop_
_entity.id
_entity.type
_entity.pdbx_description
1 polymer ?
#
loop_
_entity_poly.entity_id
_entity_poly.type
_entity_poly.pdbx_seq_one_letter_code
_entity_poly.pdbx_strand_id
1 'polypeptide(L)'
;MHLQELTLSVEANLAQVLAWRGQVAEARALAASVAASSRQAGLVRTELAAHCYLAKISLAGGDFEAAEDEARVAVALAPGAPTPGVQAYALLARALLGLGRVDEAVRTAAEASSMLESFGTLEEGESLVRLTVAEALSASGKRAEAMAAIASARAALLARADKLSDPTWRERFLRDVPDNARTLELARQWVGG
;
A
#
# COMPACT_ATOMS: atom_id res chain seq x y z
N MET A 1 8.48 -25.35 14.12
CA MET A 1 8.97 -23.97 13.90
C MET A 1 8.72 -23.55 12.45
N HIS A 2 9.37 -24.14 11.44
CA HIS A 2 9.14 -23.76 10.03
C HIS A 2 7.70 -23.92 9.50
N LEU A 3 6.94 -24.94 9.94
CA LEU A 3 5.57 -25.11 9.46
C LEU A 3 4.65 -23.95 9.91
N GLN A 4 4.85 -23.46 11.13
CA GLN A 4 4.03 -22.41 11.73
C GLN A 4 4.34 -21.02 11.13
N GLU A 5 5.62 -20.77 10.83
CA GLU A 5 6.06 -19.57 10.09
C GLU A 5 5.44 -19.53 8.68
N LEU A 6 5.48 -20.67 7.98
CA LEU A 6 4.87 -20.81 6.66
C LEU A 6 3.35 -20.62 6.71
N THR A 7 2.67 -21.22 7.69
CA THR A 7 1.22 -21.04 7.89
C THR A 7 0.87 -19.56 8.06
N LEU A 8 1.56 -18.83 8.94
CA LEU A 8 1.26 -17.41 9.19
C LEU A 8 1.51 -16.54 7.96
N SER A 9 2.55 -16.83 7.16
CA SER A 9 2.80 -16.10 5.92
C SER A 9 1.72 -16.35 4.86
N VAL A 10 1.21 -17.58 4.77
CA VAL A 10 0.12 -17.93 3.84
C VAL A 10 -1.20 -17.30 4.28
N GLU A 11 -1.48 -17.31 5.58
CA GLU A 11 -2.67 -16.68 6.17
C GLU A 11 -2.69 -15.17 5.96
N ALA A 12 -1.53 -14.50 6.04
CA ALA A 12 -1.41 -13.08 5.75
C ALA A 12 -1.84 -12.78 4.29
N ASN A 13 -1.34 -13.56 3.32
CA ASN A 13 -1.74 -13.43 1.93
C ASN A 13 -3.23 -13.76 1.71
N LEU A 14 -3.77 -14.75 2.45
CA LEU A 14 -5.19 -15.11 2.38
C LEU A 14 -6.09 -13.96 2.85
N ALA A 15 -5.71 -13.23 3.91
CA ALA A 15 -6.46 -12.07 4.38
C ALA A 15 -6.63 -11.01 3.28
N GLN A 16 -5.59 -10.77 2.47
CA GLN A 16 -5.66 -9.87 1.31
C GLN A 16 -6.66 -10.38 0.25
N VAL A 17 -6.65 -11.68 -0.05
CA VAL A 17 -7.57 -12.28 -1.03
C VAL A 17 -9.03 -12.23 -0.53
N LEU A 18 -9.26 -12.50 0.76
CA LEU A 18 -10.59 -12.39 1.37
C LEU A 18 -11.12 -10.95 1.29
N ALA A 19 -10.26 -9.96 1.54
CA ALA A 19 -10.62 -8.55 1.40
C ALA A 19 -11.05 -8.21 -0.05
N TRP A 20 -10.32 -8.69 -1.05
CA TRP A 20 -10.68 -8.50 -2.46
C TRP A 20 -12.00 -9.20 -2.86
N ARG A 21 -12.37 -10.28 -2.16
CA ARG A 21 -13.65 -10.98 -2.35
C ARG A 21 -14.81 -10.35 -1.58
N GLY A 22 -14.58 -9.24 -0.88
CA GLY A 22 -15.59 -8.58 -0.05
C GLY A 22 -15.87 -9.29 1.28
N GLN A 23 -15.10 -10.33 1.64
CA GLN A 23 -15.18 -11.02 2.94
C GLN A 23 -14.42 -10.23 4.02
N VAL A 24 -14.80 -8.96 4.18
CA VAL A 24 -14.07 -7.94 4.97
C VAL A 24 -13.93 -8.35 6.44
N ALA A 25 -14.98 -8.86 7.06
CA ALA A 25 -14.95 -9.26 8.47
C ALA A 25 -14.00 -10.44 8.71
N GLU A 26 -14.03 -11.43 7.81
CA GLU A 26 -13.17 -12.62 7.87
C GLU A 26 -11.71 -12.25 7.62
N ALA A 27 -11.45 -11.40 6.62
CA ALA A 27 -10.12 -10.87 6.33
C ALA A 27 -9.52 -10.14 7.53
N ARG A 28 -10.32 -9.29 8.21
CA ARG A 28 -9.89 -8.54 9.40
C ARG A 28 -9.59 -9.48 10.57
N ALA A 29 -10.46 -10.45 10.84
CA ALA A 29 -10.26 -11.42 11.92
C ALA A 29 -8.98 -12.25 11.69
N LEU A 30 -8.76 -12.71 10.45
CA LEU A 30 -7.56 -13.48 10.11
C LEU A 30 -6.29 -12.64 10.26
N ALA A 31 -6.25 -11.43 9.70
CA ALA A 31 -5.08 -10.55 9.80
C ALA A 31 -4.75 -10.19 11.26
N ALA A 32 -5.77 -9.93 12.10
CA ALA A 32 -5.58 -9.67 13.52
C ALA A 32 -5.01 -10.89 14.27
N SER A 33 -5.47 -12.09 13.96
CA SER A 33 -4.94 -13.34 14.52
C SER A 33 -3.48 -13.56 14.12
N VAL A 34 -3.15 -13.29 12.84
CA VAL A 34 -1.78 -13.38 12.33
C VAL A 34 -0.89 -12.38 13.06
N ALA A 35 -1.29 -11.11 13.19
CA ALA A 35 -0.50 -10.08 13.87
C ALA A 35 -0.16 -10.47 15.32
N ALA A 36 -1.15 -10.92 16.09
CA ALA A 36 -0.95 -11.37 17.47
C ALA A 36 0.00 -12.57 17.56
N SER A 37 -0.19 -13.57 16.68
CA SER A 37 0.62 -14.79 16.66
C SER A 37 2.05 -14.54 16.21
N SER A 38 2.25 -13.70 15.20
CA SER A 38 3.58 -13.30 14.72
C SER A 38 4.34 -12.48 15.76
N ARG A 39 3.65 -11.61 16.51
CA ARG A 39 4.26 -10.86 17.61
C ARG A 39 4.78 -11.80 18.70
N GLN A 40 3.95 -12.76 19.13
CA GLN A 40 4.33 -13.74 20.13
C GLN A 40 5.51 -14.60 19.67
N ALA A 41 5.60 -14.90 18.37
CA ALA A 41 6.68 -15.67 17.77
C ALA A 41 7.92 -14.85 17.36
N GLY A 42 7.91 -13.52 17.53
CA GLY A 42 9.02 -12.64 17.12
C GLY A 42 9.20 -12.51 15.60
N LEU A 43 8.17 -12.82 14.81
CA LEU A 43 8.20 -12.80 13.34
C LEU A 43 7.86 -11.40 12.80
N VAL A 44 8.80 -10.46 12.95
CA VAL A 44 8.60 -9.03 12.65
C VAL A 44 8.08 -8.76 11.24
N ARG A 45 8.62 -9.45 10.22
CA ARG A 45 8.17 -9.27 8.83
C ARG A 45 6.70 -9.66 8.65
N THR A 46 6.28 -10.75 9.29
CA THR A 46 4.91 -11.26 9.21
C THR A 46 3.96 -10.35 9.99
N GLU A 47 4.38 -9.86 11.15
CA GLU A 47 3.62 -8.91 11.96
C GLU A 47 3.38 -7.61 11.19
N LEU A 48 4.43 -7.05 10.58
CA LEU A 48 4.34 -5.86 9.75
C LEU A 48 3.36 -6.05 8.59
N ALA A 49 3.45 -7.18 7.88
CA ALA A 49 2.54 -7.48 6.77
C ALA A 49 1.08 -7.57 7.23
N ALA A 50 0.82 -8.22 8.38
CA ALA A 50 -0.51 -8.32 8.96
C ALA A 50 -1.11 -6.94 9.28
N HIS A 51 -0.33 -6.05 9.90
CA HIS A 51 -0.75 -4.67 10.15
C HIS A 51 -0.98 -3.86 8.86
N CYS A 52 -0.15 -4.07 7.83
CA CYS A 52 -0.39 -3.46 6.51
C CYS A 52 -1.71 -3.94 5.90
N TYR A 53 -2.08 -5.21 6.05
CA TYR A 53 -3.36 -5.72 5.57
C TYR A 53 -4.54 -5.19 6.37
N LEU A 54 -4.44 -5.10 7.70
CA LEU A 54 -5.45 -4.46 8.54
C LEU A 54 -5.67 -2.99 8.11
N ALA A 55 -4.60 -2.24 7.89
CA ALA A 55 -4.69 -0.86 7.39
C ALA A 55 -5.36 -0.79 6.01
N LYS A 56 -4.99 -1.65 5.04
CA LYS A 56 -5.63 -1.73 3.72
C LYS A 56 -7.12 -2.03 3.82
N ILE A 57 -7.51 -2.96 4.69
CA ILE A 57 -8.91 -3.34 4.92
C ILE A 57 -9.70 -2.16 5.50
N SER A 58 -9.15 -1.48 6.52
CA SER A 58 -9.77 -0.30 7.13
C SER A 58 -9.91 0.85 6.14
N LEU A 59 -8.88 1.12 5.32
CA LEU A 59 -8.94 2.12 4.24
C LEU A 59 -10.05 1.80 3.22
N ALA A 60 -10.20 0.54 2.82
CA ALA A 60 -11.25 0.12 1.90
C ALA A 60 -12.66 0.28 2.51
N GLY A 61 -12.77 0.16 3.84
CA GLY A 61 -14.00 0.40 4.59
C GLY A 61 -14.28 1.87 4.91
N GLY A 62 -13.34 2.78 4.65
CA GLY A 62 -13.44 4.20 5.02
C GLY A 62 -13.21 4.50 6.51
N ASP A 63 -12.74 3.52 7.28
CA ASP A 63 -12.35 3.68 8.69
C ASP A 63 -10.90 4.17 8.76
N PHE A 64 -10.73 5.49 8.57
CA PHE A 64 -9.41 6.09 8.45
C PHE A 64 -8.65 6.14 9.78
N GLU A 65 -9.36 6.24 10.91
CA GLU A 65 -8.80 6.16 12.24
C GLU A 65 -8.19 4.78 12.50
N ALA A 66 -8.94 3.70 12.25
CA ALA A 66 -8.39 2.36 12.39
C ALA A 66 -7.25 2.09 11.40
N ALA A 67 -7.32 2.66 10.20
CA ALA A 67 -6.23 2.57 9.24
C ALA A 67 -4.95 3.26 9.74
N GLU A 68 -5.07 4.43 10.38
CA GLU A 68 -3.94 5.15 10.97
C GLU A 68 -3.28 4.32 12.08
N ASP A 69 -4.08 3.80 13.01
CA ASP A 69 -3.56 3.01 14.14
C ASP A 69 -2.73 1.82 13.66
N GLU A 70 -3.26 1.03 12.72
CA GLU A 70 -2.59 -0.15 12.19
C GLU A 70 -1.34 0.23 11.36
N ALA A 71 -1.43 1.30 10.56
CA ALA A 71 -0.29 1.75 9.77
C ALA A 71 0.84 2.31 10.65
N ARG A 72 0.54 2.97 11.76
CA ARG A 72 1.56 3.43 12.73
C ARG A 72 2.29 2.27 13.38
N VAL A 73 1.58 1.18 13.72
CA VAL A 73 2.23 -0.04 14.23
C VAL A 73 3.16 -0.63 13.18
N ALA A 74 2.70 -0.75 11.92
CA ALA A 74 3.54 -1.24 10.82
C ALA A 74 4.78 -0.35 10.58
N VAL A 75 4.65 0.97 10.65
CA VAL A 75 5.78 1.92 10.55
C VAL A 75 6.78 1.70 11.68
N ALA A 76 6.32 1.47 12.91
CA ALA A 76 7.23 1.19 14.04
C ALA A 76 8.03 -0.12 13.86
N LEU A 77 7.48 -1.09 13.12
CA LEU A 77 8.13 -2.37 12.80
C LEU A 77 9.06 -2.29 11.57
N ALA A 78 8.95 -1.24 10.76
CA ALA A 78 9.69 -1.09 9.50
C ALA A 78 11.22 -1.27 9.61
N PRO A 79 11.92 -0.85 10.69
CA PRO A 79 13.35 -1.10 10.84
C PRO A 79 13.74 -2.59 10.80
N GLY A 80 12.85 -3.50 11.22
CA GLY A 80 13.07 -4.95 11.19
C GLY A 80 12.71 -5.61 9.87
N ALA A 81 12.03 -4.90 8.96
CA ALA A 81 11.71 -5.36 7.61
C ALA A 81 11.66 -4.16 6.63
N PRO A 82 12.82 -3.61 6.23
CA PRO A 82 12.88 -2.31 5.55
C PRO A 82 12.13 -2.23 4.21
N THR A 83 12.23 -3.26 3.36
CA THR A 83 11.56 -3.26 2.04
C THR A 83 10.03 -3.36 2.17
N PRO A 84 9.46 -4.31 2.96
CA PRO A 84 8.02 -4.28 3.27
C PRO A 84 7.59 -3.04 4.06
N GLY A 85 8.48 -2.42 4.83
CA GLY A 85 8.18 -1.22 5.62
C GLY A 85 7.79 -0.02 4.77
N VAL A 86 8.26 0.09 3.53
CA VAL A 86 7.95 1.25 2.66
C VAL A 86 6.45 1.40 2.40
N GLN A 87 5.72 0.29 2.22
CA GLN A 87 4.27 0.37 2.02
C GLN A 87 3.53 0.84 3.28
N ALA A 88 4.05 0.59 4.49
CA ALA A 88 3.43 1.04 5.74
C ALA A 88 3.32 2.57 5.80
N TYR A 89 4.37 3.28 5.36
CA TYR A 89 4.35 4.74 5.26
C TYR A 89 3.31 5.24 4.26
N ALA A 90 3.18 4.60 3.10
CA ALA A 90 2.16 4.97 2.12
C ALA A 90 0.73 4.74 2.65
N LEU A 91 0.50 3.64 3.39
CA LEU A 91 -0.79 3.39 4.04
C LEU A 91 -1.10 4.43 5.11
N LEU A 92 -0.12 4.80 5.93
CA LEU A 92 -0.27 5.87 6.92
C LEU A 92 -0.61 7.20 6.26
N ALA A 93 0.09 7.56 5.18
CA ALA A 93 -0.19 8.79 4.44
C ALA A 93 -1.62 8.81 3.88
N ARG A 94 -2.14 7.69 3.35
CA ARG A 94 -3.54 7.61 2.89
C ARG A 94 -4.56 7.74 4.01
N ALA A 95 -4.30 7.11 5.15
CA ALA A 95 -5.16 7.26 6.33
C ALA A 95 -5.23 8.73 6.77
N LEU A 96 -4.06 9.40 6.84
CA LEU A 96 -3.96 10.82 7.17
C LEU A 96 -4.69 11.72 6.15
N LEU A 97 -4.66 11.39 4.86
CA LEU A 97 -5.46 12.11 3.85
C LEU A 97 -6.96 11.95 4.08
N GLY A 98 -7.42 10.73 4.39
CA GLY A 98 -8.82 10.46 4.71
C GLY A 98 -9.31 11.23 5.94
N LEU A 99 -8.43 11.44 6.91
CA LEU A 99 -8.66 12.26 8.11
C LEU A 99 -8.51 13.77 7.89
N GLY A 100 -8.17 14.21 6.67
CA GLY A 100 -7.93 15.62 6.35
C GLY A 100 -6.63 16.20 6.92
N ARG A 101 -5.73 15.36 7.46
CA ARG A 101 -4.42 15.74 8.01
C ARG A 101 -3.36 15.86 6.91
N VAL A 102 -3.62 16.75 5.96
CA VAL A 102 -2.87 16.88 4.70
C VAL A 102 -1.38 17.11 4.90
N ASP A 103 -0.98 17.99 5.81
CA ASP A 103 0.44 18.31 6.03
C ASP A 103 1.25 17.11 6.54
N GLU A 104 0.64 16.29 7.40
CA GLU A 104 1.26 15.06 7.87
C GLU A 104 1.34 14.02 6.74
N ALA A 105 0.26 13.87 5.98
CA ALA A 105 0.25 12.96 4.83
C ALA A 105 1.35 13.29 3.81
N VAL A 106 1.57 14.57 3.50
CA VAL A 106 2.64 15.00 2.59
C VAL A 106 4.01 14.60 3.10
N ARG A 107 4.30 14.83 4.40
CA ARG A 107 5.59 14.44 4.99
C ARG A 107 5.78 12.92 4.94
N THR A 108 4.77 12.16 5.36
CA THR A 108 4.82 10.70 5.37
C THR A 108 4.94 10.11 3.96
N ALA A 109 4.24 10.68 2.96
CA ALA A 109 4.36 10.25 1.58
C ALA A 109 5.75 10.55 0.99
N ALA A 110 6.35 11.69 1.36
CA ALA A 110 7.72 12.03 0.95
C ALA A 110 8.75 11.04 1.51
N GLU A 111 8.59 10.62 2.78
CA GLU A 111 9.43 9.57 3.38
C GLU A 111 9.31 8.25 2.61
N ALA A 112 8.08 7.82 2.30
CA ALA A 112 7.83 6.63 1.49
C ALA A 112 8.50 6.71 0.10
N SER A 113 8.42 7.87 -0.56
CA SER A 113 9.07 8.11 -1.85
C SER A 113 10.59 8.02 -1.77
N SER A 114 11.19 8.64 -0.76
CA SER A 114 12.64 8.62 -0.57
C SER A 114 13.16 7.19 -0.31
N MET A 115 12.41 6.39 0.46
CA MET A 115 12.73 4.98 0.65
C MET A 115 12.57 4.17 -0.65
N LEU A 116 11.51 4.38 -1.42
CA LEU A 116 11.35 3.72 -2.71
C LEU A 116 12.52 4.02 -3.66
N GLU A 117 12.97 5.28 -3.72
CA GLU A 117 14.11 5.69 -4.54
C GLU A 117 15.42 5.03 -4.10
N SER A 118 15.63 4.83 -2.79
CA SER A 118 16.84 4.17 -2.28
C SER A 118 16.86 2.66 -2.55
N PHE A 119 15.70 1.99 -2.54
CA PHE A 119 15.59 0.55 -2.83
C PHE A 119 15.41 0.25 -4.34
N GLY A 120 14.97 1.22 -5.13
CA GLY A 120 14.73 1.10 -6.58
C GLY A 120 13.42 0.42 -6.93
N THR A 121 13.21 -0.82 -6.48
CA THR A 121 11.98 -1.61 -6.70
C THR A 121 11.49 -2.26 -5.43
N LEU A 122 10.17 -2.39 -5.27
CA LEU A 122 9.56 -3.10 -4.15
C LEU A 122 8.89 -4.38 -4.61
N GLU A 123 8.89 -5.40 -3.75
CA GLU A 123 8.13 -6.64 -3.95
C GLU A 123 6.62 -6.36 -3.96
N GLU A 124 6.15 -5.48 -3.07
CA GLU A 124 4.75 -5.07 -2.93
C GLU A 124 4.68 -3.55 -2.68
N GLY A 125 3.63 -2.90 -3.17
CA GLY A 125 3.28 -1.53 -2.77
C GLY A 125 3.95 -0.40 -3.56
N GLU A 126 4.76 -0.68 -4.59
CA GLU A 126 5.36 0.40 -5.39
C GLU A 126 4.30 1.33 -6.01
N SER A 127 3.23 0.77 -6.58
CA SER A 127 2.15 1.58 -7.16
C SER A 127 1.43 2.41 -6.10
N LEU A 128 1.22 1.82 -4.91
CA LEU A 128 0.61 2.50 -3.78
C LEU A 128 1.44 3.72 -3.33
N VAL A 129 2.75 3.55 -3.19
CA VAL A 129 3.66 4.63 -2.78
C VAL A 129 3.59 5.79 -3.79
N ARG A 130 3.78 5.49 -5.08
CA ARG A 130 3.77 6.52 -6.14
C ARG A 130 2.43 7.24 -6.26
N LEU A 131 1.32 6.50 -6.15
CA LEU A 131 -0.03 7.08 -6.17
C LEU A 131 -0.24 8.02 -4.97
N THR A 132 0.13 7.58 -3.78
CA THR A 132 -0.09 8.32 -2.54
C THR A 132 0.66 9.65 -2.53
N VAL A 133 1.87 9.70 -3.09
CA VAL A 133 2.63 10.95 -3.28
C VAL A 133 1.85 11.94 -4.14
N ALA A 134 1.31 11.48 -5.27
CA ALA A 134 0.52 12.34 -6.16
C ALA A 134 -0.76 12.85 -5.50
N GLU A 135 -1.47 11.99 -4.76
CA GLU A 135 -2.68 12.36 -4.01
C GLU A 135 -2.38 13.35 -2.89
N ALA A 136 -1.31 13.16 -2.12
CA ALA A 136 -0.91 14.07 -1.05
C ALA A 136 -0.48 15.45 -1.58
N LEU A 137 0.27 15.49 -2.68
CA LEU A 137 0.63 16.74 -3.36
C LEU A 137 -0.61 17.47 -3.89
N SER A 138 -1.58 16.73 -4.43
CA SER A 138 -2.84 17.32 -4.90
C SER A 138 -3.65 17.90 -3.73
N ALA A 139 -3.76 17.16 -2.62
CA ALA A 139 -4.49 17.60 -1.44
C ALA A 139 -3.89 18.85 -0.77
N SER A 140 -2.56 19.02 -0.85
CA SER A 140 -1.86 20.22 -0.37
C SER A 140 -1.88 21.40 -1.35
N GLY A 141 -2.59 21.29 -2.47
CA GLY A 141 -2.71 22.36 -3.47
C GLY A 141 -1.52 22.51 -4.41
N LYS A 142 -0.50 21.64 -4.31
CA LYS A 142 0.70 21.64 -5.15
C LYS A 142 0.44 20.98 -6.50
N ARG A 143 -0.47 21.57 -7.28
CA ARG A 143 -1.04 20.95 -8.48
C ARG A 143 -0.02 20.55 -9.55
N ALA A 144 0.99 21.39 -9.81
CA ALA A 144 2.03 21.09 -10.78
C ALA A 144 2.89 19.87 -10.35
N GLU A 145 3.28 19.82 -9.07
CA GLU A 145 4.02 18.70 -8.50
C GLU A 145 3.18 17.41 -8.53
N ALA A 146 1.88 17.50 -8.21
CA ALA A 146 0.96 16.37 -8.28
C ALA A 146 0.80 15.81 -9.71
N MET A 147 0.71 16.70 -10.71
CA MET A 147 0.65 16.32 -12.13
C MET A 147 1.94 15.63 -12.59
N ALA A 148 3.11 16.13 -12.18
CA ALA A 148 4.38 15.49 -12.47
C ALA A 148 4.50 14.11 -11.80
N ALA A 149 4.09 14.02 -10.53
CA ALA A 149 4.10 12.78 -9.77
C ALA A 149 3.19 11.71 -10.38
N ILE A 150 1.96 12.06 -10.77
CA ILE A 150 1.04 11.08 -11.38
C ILE A 150 1.49 10.65 -12.79
N ALA A 151 2.11 11.55 -13.56
CA ALA A 151 2.69 11.21 -14.86
C ALA A 151 3.85 10.21 -14.71
N SER A 152 4.75 10.45 -13.75
CA SER A 152 5.83 9.52 -13.40
C SER A 152 5.30 8.17 -12.92
N ALA A 153 4.27 8.17 -12.05
CA ALA A 153 3.61 6.96 -11.58
C ALA A 153 3.00 6.14 -12.72
N ARG A 154 2.31 6.80 -13.66
CA ARG A 154 1.78 6.17 -14.88
C ARG A 154 2.88 5.56 -15.73
N ALA A 155 3.97 6.28 -15.99
CA ALA A 155 5.08 5.77 -16.79
C ALA A 155 5.72 4.52 -16.16
N ALA A 156 6.01 4.55 -14.86
CA ALA A 156 6.55 3.41 -14.13
C ALA A 156 5.58 2.21 -14.10
N LEU A 157 4.27 2.46 -14.02
CA LEU A 157 3.25 1.42 -14.10
C LEU A 157 3.21 0.76 -15.48
N LEU A 158 3.18 1.54 -16.56
CA LEU A 158 3.16 1.02 -17.92
C LEU A 158 4.43 0.22 -18.24
N ALA A 159 5.60 0.73 -17.84
CA ALA A 159 6.87 0.01 -18.01
C ALA A 159 6.90 -1.35 -17.28
N ARG A 160 6.21 -1.48 -16.14
CA ARG A 160 6.04 -2.77 -15.44
C ARG A 160 5.05 -3.67 -16.16
N ALA A 161 3.95 -3.10 -16.65
CA ALA A 161 2.93 -3.83 -17.41
C ALA A 161 3.49 -4.38 -18.74
N ASP A 162 4.40 -3.66 -19.41
CA ASP A 162 5.02 -4.08 -20.67
C ASP A 162 5.86 -5.36 -20.52
N LYS A 163 6.42 -5.61 -19.34
CA LYS A 163 7.16 -6.84 -19.01
C LYS A 163 6.28 -8.09 -18.95
N LEU A 164 4.95 -7.94 -18.87
CA LEU A 164 4.01 -9.06 -18.83
C LEU A 164 3.70 -9.53 -20.26
N SER A 165 4.28 -10.64 -20.70
CA SER A 165 4.11 -11.12 -22.09
C SER A 165 2.66 -11.39 -22.49
N ASP A 166 1.82 -11.87 -21.57
CA ASP A 166 0.40 -12.17 -21.82
C ASP A 166 -0.45 -10.88 -21.78
N PRO A 167 -1.16 -10.53 -22.87
CA PRO A 167 -1.97 -9.32 -22.93
C PRO A 167 -3.13 -9.32 -21.94
N THR A 168 -3.72 -10.47 -21.64
CA THR A 168 -4.80 -10.60 -20.66
C THR A 168 -4.30 -10.28 -19.26
N TRP A 169 -3.10 -10.75 -18.92
CA TRP A 169 -2.50 -10.49 -17.60
C TRP A 169 -2.09 -9.03 -17.48
N ARG A 170 -1.59 -8.44 -18.57
CA ARG A 170 -1.30 -7.00 -18.64
C ARG A 170 -2.54 -6.16 -18.37
N GLU A 171 -3.66 -6.46 -19.03
CA GLU A 171 -4.92 -5.75 -18.83
C GLU A 171 -5.44 -5.88 -17.40
N ARG A 172 -5.42 -7.10 -16.84
CA ARG A 172 -5.85 -7.35 -15.45
C ARG A 172 -4.93 -6.67 -14.44
N PHE A 173 -3.62 -6.67 -14.66
CA PHE A 173 -2.68 -5.94 -13.81
C PHE A 173 -3.01 -4.44 -13.78
N LEU A 174 -3.35 -3.84 -14.93
CA LEU A 174 -3.69 -2.42 -15.01
C LEU A 174 -5.08 -2.09 -14.43
N ARG A 175 -6.05 -3.00 -14.54
CA ARG A 175 -7.46 -2.75 -14.18
C ARG A 175 -7.87 -3.31 -12.82
N ASP A 176 -7.48 -4.55 -12.51
CA ASP A 176 -7.99 -5.29 -11.36
C ASP A 176 -7.21 -4.94 -10.07
N VAL A 177 -6.02 -4.34 -10.18
CA VAL A 177 -5.26 -3.81 -9.04
C VAL A 177 -5.71 -2.37 -8.75
N PRO A 178 -6.33 -2.08 -7.60
CA PRO A 178 -6.97 -0.78 -7.34
C PRO A 178 -6.03 0.42 -7.50
N ASP A 179 -4.80 0.33 -6.98
CA ASP A 179 -3.83 1.43 -7.06
C ASP A 179 -3.38 1.68 -8.50
N ASN A 180 -3.30 0.64 -9.33
CA ASN A 180 -2.95 0.77 -10.74
C ASN A 180 -4.08 1.45 -11.53
N ALA A 181 -5.31 0.98 -11.33
CA ALA A 181 -6.49 1.56 -11.96
C ALA A 181 -6.65 3.04 -11.59
N ARG A 182 -6.50 3.36 -10.29
CA ARG A 182 -6.58 4.74 -9.79
C ARG A 182 -5.46 5.62 -10.34
N THR A 183 -4.23 5.11 -10.44
CA THR A 183 -3.11 5.83 -11.07
C THR A 183 -3.44 6.23 -12.51
N LEU A 184 -3.96 5.30 -13.32
CA LEU A 184 -4.34 5.59 -14.70
C LEU A 184 -5.51 6.55 -14.81
N GLU A 185 -6.50 6.44 -13.91
CA GLU A 185 -7.63 7.35 -13.84
C GLU A 185 -7.18 8.78 -13.57
N LEU A 186 -6.39 9.00 -12.51
CA LEU A 186 -5.90 10.32 -12.15
C LEU A 186 -4.96 10.90 -13.21
N ALA A 187 -4.09 10.07 -13.80
CA ALA A 187 -3.23 10.53 -14.89
C ALA A 187 -4.05 11.05 -16.09
N ARG A 188 -5.12 10.34 -16.48
CA ARG A 188 -6.05 10.81 -17.53
C ARG A 188 -6.72 12.13 -17.15
N GLN A 189 -7.18 12.25 -15.90
CA GLN A 189 -7.90 13.45 -15.43
C GLN A 189 -7.00 14.67 -15.28
N TRP A 190 -5.75 14.49 -14.82
CA TRP A 190 -4.88 15.60 -14.44
C TRP A 190 -3.90 16.01 -15.54
N VAL A 191 -3.42 15.07 -16.35
CA VAL A 191 -2.35 15.31 -17.33
C VAL A 191 -2.85 15.15 -18.77
N GLY A 192 -3.99 14.48 -18.98
CA GLY A 192 -4.48 14.13 -20.32
C GLY A 192 -3.94 12.78 -20.80
N GLY A 193 -4.66 12.18 -21.76
CA GLY A 193 -4.42 10.83 -22.29
C GLY A 193 -3.07 10.69 -22.98
#